data_AF-A0A535RXB7-F1
#
_entry.id   AF-A0A535RXB7-F1
#
_cell.length_a   1.000
_cell.length_b   1.000
_cell.length_c   1.000
_cell.angle_alpha   90.00
_cell.angle_beta   90.00
_cell.angle_gamma   90.00
#
_symmetry.space_group_name_H-M   'P 1'
#
loop_
_entity.id
_entity.type
_entity.pdbx_description
1 polymer ?
#
loop_
_entity_poly.entity_id
_entity_poly.type
_entity_poly.pdbx_seq_one_letter_code
_entity_poly.pdbx_strand_id
1 'polypeptide(L)'
;METNEQIRRVLSKALEEELESFLEQVSQMSEGELKPLEEQVVKRSQAIGRKLMEGVLNSRLHQPRPVARREGSCGHVQRLVGERPKELITLVGPVRFVRPYYQCLHVGEAEKEQDCTHGEAPADVLWGVDEQRTTPGVQEHISYLSARLTFEEAAQTMCRSVPIGMSGRQALNLMRPVGEALAALEDRQVNALQVQARQARSQPCAQRQPQEGGI
;
A
#
# COMPACT_ATOMS: atom_id res chain seq x y z
N MET A 1 -15.63 -16.92 17.59
CA MET A 1 -16.07 -17.55 16.32
C MET A 1 -17.32 -16.89 15.74
N GLU A 2 -18.27 -16.39 16.55
CA GLU A 2 -19.49 -15.69 16.06
C GLU A 2 -19.21 -14.47 15.17
N THR A 3 -18.11 -13.74 15.41
CA THR A 3 -17.82 -12.48 14.70
C THR A 3 -17.53 -12.73 13.21
N ASN A 4 -16.72 -13.74 12.88
CA ASN A 4 -16.30 -13.99 11.50
C ASN A 4 -17.47 -14.48 10.63
N GLU A 5 -18.35 -15.33 11.17
CA GLU A 5 -19.55 -15.76 10.46
C GLU A 5 -20.53 -14.60 10.26
N GLN A 6 -20.70 -13.74 11.26
CA GLN A 6 -21.58 -12.60 11.14
C GLN A 6 -21.06 -11.59 10.10
N ILE A 7 -19.76 -11.33 10.09
CA ILE A 7 -19.12 -10.50 9.05
C ILE A 7 -19.31 -11.12 7.67
N ARG A 8 -19.06 -12.43 7.53
CA ARG A 8 -19.25 -13.14 6.27
C ARG A 8 -20.69 -13.02 5.78
N ARG A 9 -21.68 -13.21 6.66
CA ARG A 9 -23.11 -13.06 6.31
C ARG A 9 -23.47 -11.64 5.88
N VAL A 10 -22.98 -10.63 6.60
CA VAL A 10 -23.21 -9.22 6.25
C VAL A 10 -22.61 -8.88 4.88
N LEU A 11 -21.37 -9.33 4.61
CA LEU A 11 -20.73 -9.10 3.32
C LEU A 11 -21.43 -9.87 2.20
N SER A 12 -21.74 -11.16 2.39
CA SER A 12 -22.48 -11.97 1.43
C SER A 12 -23.81 -11.33 1.06
N LYS A 13 -24.59 -10.87 2.04
CA LYS A 13 -25.86 -10.20 1.77
C LYS A 13 -25.67 -8.91 0.98
N ALA A 14 -24.68 -8.08 1.34
CA ALA A 14 -24.39 -6.86 0.61
C ALA A 14 -23.92 -7.10 -0.84
N LEU A 15 -23.25 -8.23 -1.10
CA LEU A 15 -22.90 -8.67 -2.46
C LEU A 15 -24.12 -9.11 -3.25
N GLU A 16 -25.00 -9.91 -2.63
CA GLU A 16 -26.24 -10.38 -3.26
C GLU A 16 -27.12 -9.20 -3.68
N GLU A 17 -27.31 -8.21 -2.80
CA GLU A 17 -28.09 -7.00 -3.10
C GLU A 17 -27.51 -6.18 -4.28
N GLU A 18 -26.17 -6.06 -4.37
CA GLU A 18 -25.54 -5.37 -5.51
C GLU A 18 -25.62 -6.17 -6.81
N LEU A 19 -25.51 -7.49 -6.74
CA LEU A 19 -25.62 -8.36 -7.90
C LEU A 19 -27.05 -8.35 -8.45
N GLU A 20 -28.05 -8.40 -7.57
CA GLU A 20 -29.47 -8.33 -7.95
C GLU A 20 -29.78 -6.99 -8.62
N SER A 21 -29.33 -5.88 -8.04
CA SER A 21 -29.45 -4.55 -8.67
C SER A 21 -28.74 -4.44 -10.02
N PHE A 22 -27.60 -5.12 -10.19
CA PHE A 22 -26.92 -5.17 -11.48
C PHE A 22 -27.72 -5.96 -12.52
N LEU A 23 -28.25 -7.13 -12.15
CA LEU A 23 -29.06 -7.97 -13.05
C LEU A 23 -30.33 -7.25 -13.52
N GLU A 24 -31.01 -6.54 -12.61
CA GLU A 24 -32.15 -5.68 -12.95
C GLU A 24 -31.78 -4.63 -14.01
N GLN A 25 -30.65 -3.95 -13.85
CA GLN A 25 -30.23 -2.95 -14.82
C GLN A 25 -29.86 -3.56 -16.16
N VAL A 26 -29.15 -4.70 -16.17
CA VAL A 26 -28.79 -5.41 -17.42
C VAL A 26 -30.04 -5.87 -18.16
N SER A 27 -31.08 -6.32 -17.45
CA SER A 27 -32.36 -6.71 -18.07
C SER A 27 -33.10 -5.57 -18.77
N GLN A 28 -32.77 -4.31 -18.45
CA GLN A 28 -33.34 -3.13 -19.07
C GLN A 28 -32.51 -2.62 -20.26
N MET A 29 -31.34 -3.22 -20.51
CA MET A 29 -30.48 -2.85 -21.63
C MET A 29 -30.98 -3.46 -22.94
N SER A 30 -30.79 -2.74 -24.04
CA SER A 30 -31.09 -3.25 -25.37
C SER A 30 -30.04 -4.30 -25.78
N GLU A 31 -30.49 -5.31 -26.53
CA GLU A 31 -29.60 -6.33 -27.06
C GLU A 31 -28.65 -5.71 -28.12
N GLY A 32 -27.35 -6.01 -28.03
CA GLY A 32 -26.32 -5.51 -28.94
C GLY A 32 -25.51 -4.30 -28.44
N GLU A 33 -25.86 -3.70 -27.30
CA GLU A 33 -25.09 -2.61 -26.68
C GLU A 33 -23.91 -3.12 -25.83
N LEU A 34 -22.85 -3.64 -26.48
CA LEU A 34 -21.70 -4.22 -25.77
C LEU A 34 -20.90 -3.22 -24.94
N LYS A 35 -20.66 -2.01 -25.46
CA LYS A 35 -19.84 -1.01 -24.76
C LYS A 35 -20.49 -0.54 -23.44
N PRO A 36 -21.77 -0.12 -23.41
CA PRO A 36 -22.44 0.21 -22.16
C PRO A 36 -22.46 -0.96 -21.16
N LEU A 37 -22.63 -2.20 -21.66
CA LEU A 37 -22.62 -3.38 -20.81
C LEU A 37 -21.25 -3.57 -20.14
N GLU A 38 -20.17 -3.46 -20.90
CA GLU A 38 -18.79 -3.55 -20.37
C GLU A 38 -18.52 -2.47 -19.32
N GLU A 39 -18.86 -1.21 -19.63
CA GLU A 39 -18.70 -0.09 -18.68
C GLU A 39 -19.47 -0.33 -17.38
N GLN A 40 -20.68 -0.88 -17.48
CA GLN A 40 -21.52 -1.18 -16.33
C GLN A 40 -20.98 -2.35 -15.49
N VAL A 41 -20.52 -3.43 -16.14
CA VAL A 41 -19.88 -4.56 -15.47
C VAL A 41 -18.66 -4.10 -14.67
N VAL A 42 -17.76 -3.34 -15.30
CA VAL A 42 -16.54 -2.84 -14.66
C VAL A 42 -16.86 -1.90 -13.50
N LYS A 43 -17.82 -0.98 -13.68
CA LYS A 43 -18.24 -0.07 -12.62
C LYS A 43 -18.81 -0.82 -11.42
N ARG A 44 -19.62 -1.86 -11.65
CA ARG A 44 -20.23 -2.67 -10.59
C ARG A 44 -19.21 -3.56 -9.89
N SER A 45 -18.29 -4.18 -10.63
CA SER A 45 -17.22 -4.97 -10.01
C SER A 45 -16.34 -4.13 -9.10
N GLN A 46 -16.04 -2.89 -9.48
CA GLN A 46 -15.31 -1.93 -8.64
C GLN A 46 -16.10 -1.53 -7.39
N ALA A 47 -17.41 -1.29 -7.51
CA ALA A 47 -18.27 -0.96 -6.37
C ALA A 47 -18.37 -2.11 -5.36
N ILE A 48 -18.55 -3.34 -5.86
CA ILE A 48 -18.55 -4.56 -5.03
C ILE A 48 -17.20 -4.74 -4.34
N GLY A 49 -16.09 -4.63 -5.10
CA GLY A 49 -14.73 -4.73 -4.57
C GLY A 49 -14.45 -3.72 -3.47
N ARG A 50 -14.93 -2.48 -3.62
CA ARG A 50 -14.85 -1.43 -2.59
C ARG A 50 -15.57 -1.82 -1.31
N LYS A 51 -16.84 -2.23 -1.40
CA LYS A 51 -17.64 -2.66 -0.22
C LYS A 51 -17.00 -3.85 0.48
N LEU A 52 -16.50 -4.82 -0.28
CA LEU A 52 -15.77 -5.97 0.25
C LEU A 52 -14.54 -5.52 1.05
N MET A 53 -13.74 -4.64 0.47
CA MET A 53 -12.52 -4.18 1.10
C MET A 53 -12.80 -3.33 2.35
N GLU A 54 -13.78 -2.42 2.30
CA GLU A 54 -14.25 -1.69 3.49
C GLU A 54 -14.77 -2.64 4.56
N GLY A 55 -15.54 -3.63 4.15
CA GLY A 55 -16.03 -4.71 5.00
C GLY A 55 -14.90 -5.41 5.75
N VAL A 56 -13.90 -5.92 5.02
CA VAL A 56 -12.75 -6.60 5.61
C VAL A 56 -11.95 -5.67 6.50
N LEU A 57 -11.67 -4.43 6.09
CA LEU A 57 -10.89 -3.49 6.89
C LEU A 57 -11.60 -3.11 8.21
N ASN A 58 -12.93 -2.93 8.18
CA ASN A 58 -13.72 -2.57 9.36
C ASN A 58 -14.08 -3.76 10.26
N SER A 59 -14.03 -4.97 9.71
CA SER A 59 -14.44 -6.19 10.40
C SER A 59 -13.54 -6.62 11.56
N ARG A 60 -12.30 -6.11 11.65
CA ARG A 60 -11.32 -6.51 12.67
C ARG A 60 -11.11 -8.03 12.78
N LEU A 61 -11.32 -8.79 11.70
CA LEU A 61 -11.20 -10.26 11.67
C LEU A 61 -9.91 -10.79 12.31
N HIS A 62 -8.82 -10.03 12.17
CA HIS A 62 -7.49 -10.36 12.67
C HIS A 62 -6.98 -9.41 13.75
N GLN A 63 -7.81 -8.49 14.24
CA GLN A 63 -7.39 -7.51 15.24
C GLN A 63 -7.97 -7.85 16.62
N PRO A 64 -7.13 -7.89 17.67
CA PRO A 64 -7.65 -7.96 19.03
C PRO A 64 -8.48 -6.71 19.33
N ARG A 65 -9.42 -6.83 20.28
CA ARG A 65 -10.21 -5.68 20.72
C ARG A 65 -9.26 -4.56 21.19
N PRO A 66 -9.57 -3.28 20.90
CA PRO A 66 -8.74 -2.17 21.35
C PRO A 66 -8.58 -2.20 22.87
N VAL A 67 -7.34 -2.26 23.33
CA VAL A 67 -7.01 -2.15 24.75
C VAL A 67 -6.93 -0.68 25.14
N ALA A 68 -7.27 -0.36 26.40
CA ALA A 68 -7.28 1.03 26.89
C ALA A 68 -5.88 1.66 26.93
N ARG A 69 -4.84 0.85 27.16
CA ARG A 69 -3.43 1.26 27.19
C ARG A 69 -2.54 0.23 26.50
N ARG A 70 -1.49 0.71 25.85
CA ARG A 70 -0.46 -0.10 25.17
C ARG A 70 0.88 0.63 25.23
N GLU A 71 1.95 -0.08 24.96
CA GLU A 71 3.25 0.53 24.65
C GLU A 71 3.25 0.99 23.18
N GLY A 72 3.69 2.23 22.95
CA GLY A 72 3.82 2.81 21.63
C GLY A 72 5.12 2.41 20.93
N SER A 73 5.20 2.67 19.64
CA SER A 73 6.45 2.55 18.86
C SER A 73 7.58 3.44 19.40
N CYS A 74 7.24 4.53 20.09
CA CYS A 74 8.18 5.42 20.77
C CYS A 74 8.59 4.94 22.18
N GLY A 75 8.20 3.75 22.62
CA GLY A 75 8.51 3.20 23.95
C GLY A 75 7.65 3.74 25.10
N HIS A 76 6.93 4.84 24.91
CA HIS A 76 6.03 5.41 25.92
C HIS A 76 4.69 4.68 26.02
N VAL A 77 4.07 4.73 27.20
CA VAL A 77 2.70 4.23 27.40
C VAL A 77 1.71 5.16 26.69
N GLN A 78 0.88 4.59 25.83
CA GLN A 78 -0.17 5.30 25.10
C GLN A 78 -1.55 4.90 25.60
N ARG A 79 -2.49 5.84 25.58
CA ARG A 79 -3.92 5.59 25.83
C ARG A 79 -4.72 5.55 24.53
N LEU A 80 -5.76 4.72 24.51
CA LEU A 80 -6.78 4.76 23.46
C LEU A 80 -7.54 6.09 23.57
N VAL A 81 -7.47 6.92 22.53
CA VAL A 81 -8.21 8.19 22.44
C VAL A 81 -9.60 7.96 21.84
N GLY A 82 -9.71 7.00 20.93
CA GLY A 82 -10.97 6.64 20.29
C GLY A 82 -10.75 6.02 18.92
N GLU A 83 -11.79 6.00 18.12
CA GLU A 83 -11.75 5.48 16.76
C GLU A 83 -11.73 6.62 15.75
N ARG A 84 -10.85 6.53 14.75
CA ARG A 84 -10.64 7.56 13.72
C ARG A 84 -10.82 6.96 12.33
N PRO A 85 -11.59 7.61 11.44
CA PRO A 85 -11.67 7.17 10.06
C PRO A 85 -10.34 7.44 9.31
N LYS A 86 -10.01 6.59 8.35
CA LYS A 86 -9.00 6.82 7.31
C LYS A 86 -9.64 6.57 5.96
N GLU A 87 -9.25 7.36 4.98
CA GLU A 87 -9.54 7.09 3.57
C GLU A 87 -8.25 6.62 2.88
N LEU A 88 -8.34 5.51 2.16
CA LEU A 88 -7.28 4.93 1.36
C LEU A 88 -7.68 4.97 -0.12
N ILE A 89 -6.77 5.42 -0.96
CA ILE A 89 -6.84 5.34 -2.42
C ILE A 89 -6.33 3.97 -2.82
N THR A 90 -7.18 3.19 -3.48
CA THR A 90 -6.90 1.80 -3.87
C THR A 90 -7.25 1.58 -5.34
N LEU A 91 -6.93 0.41 -5.90
CA LEU A 91 -7.24 0.08 -7.30
C LEU A 91 -8.75 -0.01 -7.59
N VAL A 92 -9.58 -0.23 -6.56
CA VAL A 92 -11.07 -0.20 -6.68
C VAL A 92 -11.67 1.17 -6.34
N GLY A 93 -10.80 2.17 -6.14
CA GLY A 93 -11.16 3.54 -5.77
C GLY A 93 -10.96 3.84 -4.28
N PRO A 94 -11.47 4.98 -3.79
CA PRO A 94 -11.34 5.36 -2.39
C PRO A 94 -12.17 4.45 -1.48
N VAL A 95 -11.55 3.99 -0.41
CA VAL A 95 -12.11 3.08 0.61
C VAL A 95 -11.90 3.71 1.97
N ARG A 96 -12.96 3.69 2.79
CA ARG A 96 -12.91 4.20 4.16
C ARG A 96 -12.91 3.08 5.19
N PHE A 97 -12.05 3.19 6.19
CA PHE A 97 -12.09 2.31 7.35
C PHE A 97 -11.88 3.06 8.67
N VAL A 98 -12.37 2.49 9.76
CA VAL A 98 -12.35 3.06 11.10
C VAL A 98 -11.37 2.27 11.96
N ARG A 99 -10.40 2.97 12.55
CA ARG A 99 -9.32 2.35 13.30
C ARG A 99 -9.11 2.99 14.68
N PRO A 100 -8.67 2.21 15.68
CA PRO A 100 -8.24 2.76 16.97
C PRO A 100 -7.08 3.74 16.81
N TYR A 101 -7.14 4.86 17.53
CA TYR A 101 -6.10 5.88 17.57
C TYR A 101 -5.60 6.05 19.00
N TYR A 102 -4.28 5.98 19.16
CA TYR A 102 -3.59 6.04 20.43
C TYR A 102 -2.75 7.30 20.53
N GLN A 103 -2.59 7.82 21.74
CA GLN A 103 -1.74 8.98 22.01
C GLN A 103 -0.92 8.73 23.28
N CYS A 104 0.34 9.13 23.26
CA CYS A 104 1.23 9.05 24.42
C CYS A 104 0.63 9.76 25.63
N LEU A 105 0.77 9.12 26.79
CA LEU A 105 0.49 9.74 28.07
C LEU A 105 1.76 10.44 28.55
N HIS A 106 1.62 11.67 29.04
CA HIS A 106 2.67 12.27 29.88
C HIS A 106 2.57 11.60 31.26
N VAL A 107 3.52 10.73 31.60
CA VAL A 107 3.50 10.01 32.88
C VAL A 107 4.70 10.42 33.74
N GLY A 108 4.50 11.44 34.58
CA GLY A 108 5.29 11.66 35.79
C GLY A 108 6.64 12.39 35.64
N GLU A 109 7.07 13.00 36.76
CA GLU A 109 8.18 13.96 36.87
C GLU A 109 9.59 13.39 36.62
N ALA A 110 9.72 12.08 36.40
CA ALA A 110 10.98 11.37 36.18
C ALA A 110 11.35 11.19 34.69
N GLU A 111 10.42 11.45 33.77
CA GLU A 111 10.63 11.40 32.31
C GLU A 111 10.60 12.82 31.70
N LYS A 112 11.14 13.81 32.42
CA LYS A 112 11.23 15.22 31.97
C LYS A 112 12.11 15.44 30.74
N GLU A 113 12.78 14.41 30.23
CA GLU A 113 13.69 14.62 29.09
C GLU A 113 12.99 14.63 27.73
N GLN A 114 11.80 14.04 27.55
CA GLN A 114 11.06 14.18 26.28
C GLN A 114 9.54 14.14 26.45
N ASP A 115 8.91 15.32 26.39
CA ASP A 115 7.46 15.44 26.18
C ASP A 115 7.07 14.81 24.83
N CYS A 116 6.68 13.53 24.87
CA CYS A 116 6.27 12.80 23.67
C CYS A 116 4.79 13.06 23.36
N THR A 117 4.53 13.74 22.23
CA THR A 117 3.17 13.97 21.72
C THR A 117 2.77 12.98 20.62
N HIS A 118 3.56 11.92 20.44
CA HIS A 118 3.37 10.94 19.37
C HIS A 118 1.99 10.26 19.46
N GLY A 119 1.34 10.16 18.32
CA GLY A 119 0.07 9.45 18.16
C GLY A 119 0.17 8.46 17.02
N GLU A 120 -0.38 7.28 17.23
CA GLU A 120 -0.26 6.19 16.27
C GLU A 120 -1.59 5.48 16.08
N ALA A 121 -1.77 4.93 14.88
CA ALA A 121 -2.88 4.06 14.52
C ALA A 121 -2.30 2.70 14.12
N PRO A 122 -2.26 1.70 15.03
CA PRO A 122 -1.58 0.43 14.79
C PRO A 122 -2.09 -0.35 13.57
N ALA A 123 -3.36 -0.14 13.21
CA ALA A 123 -3.94 -0.69 12.00
C ALA A 123 -3.25 -0.19 10.72
N ASP A 124 -2.68 1.02 10.72
CA ASP A 124 -2.01 1.58 9.55
C ASP A 124 -0.74 0.80 9.21
N VAL A 125 0.06 0.45 10.22
CA VAL A 125 1.25 -0.40 10.06
C VAL A 125 0.85 -1.81 9.61
N LEU A 126 -0.18 -2.40 10.23
CA LEU A 126 -0.67 -3.74 9.87
C LEU A 126 -1.06 -3.85 8.39
N TRP A 127 -1.72 -2.82 7.86
CA TRP A 127 -2.17 -2.78 6.47
C TRP A 127 -1.12 -2.19 5.51
N GLY A 128 0.08 -1.85 5.99
CA GLY A 128 1.14 -1.27 5.16
C GLY A 128 0.79 0.10 4.59
N VAL A 129 -0.02 0.88 5.29
CA VAL A 129 -0.49 2.21 4.89
C VAL A 129 -0.08 3.29 5.88
N ASP A 130 0.90 3.01 6.73
CA ASP A 130 1.42 3.99 7.67
C ASP A 130 1.92 5.25 6.96
N GLU A 131 1.56 6.42 7.49
CA GLU A 131 1.82 7.75 6.91
C GLU A 131 1.32 7.99 5.48
N GLN A 132 0.68 6.99 4.84
CA GLN A 132 0.24 7.04 3.46
C GLN A 132 -1.28 7.01 3.33
N ARG A 133 -1.76 7.58 2.22
CA ARG A 133 -3.17 7.53 1.82
C ARG A 133 -3.42 6.59 0.65
N THR A 134 -2.39 5.92 0.15
CA THR A 134 -2.45 5.01 -1.00
C THR A 134 -2.04 3.62 -0.55
N THR A 135 -2.62 2.59 -1.15
CA THR A 135 -2.18 1.22 -0.87
C THR A 135 -0.88 0.89 -1.61
N PRO A 136 -0.10 -0.09 -1.12
CA PRO A 136 1.08 -0.59 -1.82
C PRO A 136 0.81 -1.01 -3.27
N GLY A 137 -0.36 -1.63 -3.55
CA GLY A 137 -0.74 -1.99 -4.92
C GLY A 137 -0.91 -0.77 -5.85
N VAL A 138 -1.42 0.36 -5.35
CA VAL A 138 -1.46 1.61 -6.13
C VAL A 138 -0.05 2.13 -6.38
N GLN A 139 0.81 2.09 -5.37
CA GLN A 139 2.21 2.50 -5.50
C GLN A 139 2.95 1.65 -6.54
N GLU A 140 2.76 0.34 -6.53
CA GLU A 140 3.37 -0.58 -7.49
C GLU A 140 2.94 -0.25 -8.92
N HIS A 141 1.63 -0.16 -9.18
CA HIS A 141 1.10 0.12 -10.52
C HIS A 141 1.58 1.48 -11.05
N ILE A 142 1.54 2.54 -10.23
CA ILE A 142 1.99 3.86 -10.69
C ILE A 142 3.50 3.91 -10.90
N SER A 143 4.27 3.17 -10.11
CA SER A 143 5.73 3.08 -10.27
C SER A 143 6.08 2.40 -11.59
N TYR A 144 5.39 1.32 -11.93
CA TYR A 144 5.54 0.65 -13.22
C TYR A 144 5.23 1.58 -14.40
N LEU A 145 4.14 2.34 -14.34
CA LEU A 145 3.81 3.31 -15.38
C LEU A 145 4.84 4.44 -15.48
N SER A 146 5.29 4.94 -14.33
CA SER A 146 6.27 6.03 -14.24
C SER A 146 7.67 5.64 -14.72
N ALA A 147 7.97 4.34 -14.80
CA ALA A 147 9.21 3.86 -15.41
C ALA A 147 9.22 3.98 -16.95
N ARG A 148 8.06 4.20 -17.58
CA ARG A 148 7.89 4.19 -19.04
C ARG A 148 7.33 5.49 -19.60
N LEU A 149 6.67 6.27 -18.75
CA LEU A 149 5.92 7.48 -19.12
C LEU A 149 6.38 8.63 -18.24
N THR A 150 6.04 9.87 -18.64
CA THR A 150 6.13 10.99 -17.70
C THR A 150 5.14 10.80 -16.55
N PHE A 151 5.41 11.41 -15.38
CA PHE A 151 4.51 11.28 -14.23
C PHE A 151 3.07 11.73 -14.52
N GLU A 152 2.91 12.74 -15.37
CA GLU A 152 1.59 13.25 -15.76
C GLU A 152 0.85 12.24 -16.65
N GLU A 153 1.52 11.68 -17.65
CA GLU A 153 0.96 10.62 -18.50
C GLU A 153 0.67 9.33 -17.71
N ALA A 154 1.55 8.97 -16.77
CA ALA A 154 1.36 7.83 -15.88
C ALA A 154 0.12 8.02 -15.00
N ALA A 155 -0.04 9.21 -14.39
CA ALA A 155 -1.21 9.55 -13.60
C ALA A 155 -2.50 9.52 -14.43
N GLN A 156 -2.48 10.11 -15.63
CA GLN A 156 -3.62 10.09 -16.55
C GLN A 156 -3.98 8.67 -17.00
N THR A 157 -2.97 7.85 -17.31
CA THR A 157 -3.17 6.43 -17.69
C THR A 157 -3.79 5.66 -16.53
N MET A 158 -3.29 5.84 -15.31
CA MET A 158 -3.85 5.23 -14.11
C MET A 158 -5.32 5.63 -13.90
N CYS A 159 -5.65 6.93 -14.01
CA CYS A 159 -7.02 7.42 -13.85
C CYS A 159 -8.00 6.92 -14.93
N ARG A 160 -7.50 6.49 -16.10
CA ARG A 160 -8.32 5.86 -17.14
C ARG A 160 -8.62 4.39 -16.85
N SER A 161 -7.71 3.70 -16.14
CA SER A 161 -7.82 2.27 -15.86
C SER A 161 -8.50 1.95 -14.54
N VAL A 162 -8.41 2.85 -13.56
CA VAL A 162 -8.97 2.65 -12.21
C VAL A 162 -9.70 3.92 -11.74
N PRO A 163 -10.76 3.79 -10.90
CA PRO A 163 -11.62 4.91 -10.50
C PRO A 163 -10.97 5.75 -9.38
N ILE A 164 -9.78 6.28 -9.65
CA ILE A 164 -9.02 7.16 -8.74
C ILE A 164 -8.74 8.50 -9.41
N GLY A 165 -8.62 9.54 -8.59
CA GLY A 165 -8.04 10.81 -9.00
C GLY A 165 -6.57 10.87 -8.60
N MET A 166 -5.69 11.11 -9.57
CA MET A 166 -4.26 11.25 -9.34
C MET A 166 -3.66 12.33 -10.25
N SER A 167 -2.80 13.17 -9.66
CA SER A 167 -1.98 14.15 -10.38
C SER A 167 -0.56 13.61 -10.62
N GLY A 168 0.17 14.17 -11.59
CA GLY A 168 1.58 13.84 -11.78
C GLY A 168 2.45 14.07 -10.53
N ARG A 169 2.12 15.08 -9.70
CA ARG A 169 2.81 15.31 -8.42
C ARG A 169 2.59 14.16 -7.43
N GLN A 170 1.39 13.60 -7.38
CA GLN A 170 1.11 12.41 -6.56
C GLN A 170 1.88 11.20 -7.08
N ALA A 171 1.92 10.98 -8.40
CA ALA A 171 2.71 9.90 -9.00
C ALA A 171 4.21 10.01 -8.65
N LEU A 172 4.79 11.21 -8.76
CA LEU A 172 6.17 11.47 -8.35
C LEU A 172 6.40 11.14 -6.87
N ASN A 173 5.50 11.57 -5.98
CA ASN A 173 5.62 11.31 -4.55
C ASN A 173 5.57 9.81 -4.23
N LEU A 174 4.74 9.05 -4.94
CA LEU A 174 4.61 7.59 -4.77
C LEU A 174 5.83 6.84 -5.32
N MET A 175 6.42 7.34 -6.40
CA MET A 175 7.63 6.74 -7.00
C MET A 175 8.90 7.05 -6.21
N ARG A 176 8.92 8.13 -5.42
CA ARG A 176 10.13 8.60 -4.74
C ARG A 176 10.80 7.53 -3.86
N PRO A 177 10.10 6.80 -2.97
CA PRO A 177 10.73 5.74 -2.18
C PRO A 177 11.31 4.62 -3.06
N VAL A 178 10.69 4.33 -4.20
CA VAL A 178 11.19 3.34 -5.16
C VAL A 178 12.48 3.84 -5.81
N GLY A 179 12.52 5.10 -6.23
CA GLY A 179 13.72 5.73 -6.78
C GLY A 179 14.88 5.78 -5.78
N GLU A 180 14.60 6.14 -4.53
CA GLU A 180 15.60 6.14 -3.43
C GLU A 180 16.15 4.73 -3.16
N ALA A 181 15.29 3.71 -3.16
CA ALA A 181 15.70 2.33 -3.00
C ALA A 181 16.57 1.82 -4.16
N LEU A 182 16.24 2.20 -5.41
CA LEU A 182 17.02 1.87 -6.59
C LEU A 182 18.40 2.54 -6.57
N ALA A 183 18.46 3.84 -6.25
CA ALA A 183 19.71 4.57 -6.13
C ALA A 183 20.63 3.95 -5.06
N ALA A 184 20.07 3.60 -3.90
CA ALA A 184 20.83 2.94 -2.83
C ALA A 184 21.32 1.52 -3.21
N LEU A 185 20.64 0.84 -4.13
CA LEU A 185 21.07 -0.45 -4.67
C LEU A 185 22.20 -0.26 -5.69
N GLU A 186 22.07 0.70 -6.59
CA GLU A 186 23.08 1.07 -7.58
C GLU A 186 24.40 1.48 -6.90
N ASP A 187 24.33 2.32 -5.88
CA ASP A 187 25.51 2.74 -5.10
C ASP A 187 26.24 1.54 -4.49
N ARG A 188 25.50 0.56 -3.95
CA ARG A 188 26.09 -0.67 -3.40
C ARG A 188 26.78 -1.49 -4.48
N GLN A 189 26.18 -1.61 -5.66
CA GLN A 189 26.75 -2.35 -6.79
C GLN A 189 28.02 -1.68 -7.32
N VAL A 190 27.98 -0.36 -7.53
CA VAL A 190 29.14 0.43 -7.98
C VAL A 190 30.28 0.32 -6.97
N ASN A 191 30.01 0.45 -5.68
CA ASN A 191 31.02 0.30 -4.63
C ASN A 191 31.63 -1.11 -4.62
N ALA A 192 30.82 -2.16 -4.76
CA ALA A 192 31.30 -3.54 -4.83
C ALA A 192 32.23 -3.75 -6.05
N LEU A 193 31.85 -3.25 -7.23
CA LEU A 193 32.66 -3.33 -8.44
C LEU A 193 33.98 -2.56 -8.29
N GLN A 194 33.96 -1.38 -7.65
CA GLN A 194 35.18 -0.61 -7.39
C GLN A 194 36.13 -1.34 -6.43
N VAL A 195 35.61 -1.98 -5.39
CA VAL A 195 36.41 -2.80 -4.47
C VAL A 195 37.04 -3.99 -5.21
N GLN A 196 36.25 -4.71 -6.03
CA GLN A 196 36.76 -5.82 -6.84
C GLN A 196 37.83 -5.35 -7.83
N ALA A 197 37.62 -4.23 -8.53
CA ALA A 197 38.58 -3.68 -9.47
C ALA A 197 39.88 -3.24 -8.77
N ARG A 198 39.80 -2.67 -7.57
CA ARG A 198 40.99 -2.33 -6.75
C ARG A 198 41.74 -3.60 -6.35
N GLN A 199 41.04 -4.64 -5.90
CA GLN A 199 41.63 -5.93 -5.54
C GLN A 199 42.28 -6.64 -6.73
N ALA A 200 41.66 -6.61 -7.90
CA ALA A 200 42.23 -7.18 -9.13
C ALA A 200 43.49 -6.43 -9.60
N ARG A 201 43.57 -5.11 -9.34
CA ARG A 201 44.76 -4.29 -9.64
C ARG A 201 45.89 -4.48 -8.62
N SER A 202 45.57 -4.81 -7.37
CA SER A 202 46.56 -5.04 -6.31
C SER A 202 47.04 -6.49 -6.21
N GLN A 203 46.47 -7.42 -7.00
CA GLN A 203 47.02 -8.77 -7.15
C GLN A 203 48.32 -8.74 -7.98
N PRO A 204 49.46 -9.22 -7.45
CA PRO A 204 50.72 -9.26 -8.17
C PRO A 204 50.66 -10.17 -9.40
N CYS A 205 51.40 -9.80 -10.45
CA CYS A 205 51.58 -10.49 -11.74
C CYS A 205 52.29 -11.86 -11.63
N ALA A 206 52.05 -12.66 -10.59
CA ALA A 206 52.83 -13.86 -10.27
C ALA A 206 52.25 -15.18 -10.84
N GLN A 207 51.26 -15.15 -11.74
CA GLN A 207 50.69 -16.36 -12.37
C GLN A 207 50.37 -16.22 -13.87
N ARG A 208 51.15 -15.42 -14.61
CA ARG A 208 51.23 -15.56 -16.08
C ARG A 208 52.52 -16.28 -16.43
N GLN A 209 52.58 -17.59 -16.21
CA GLN A 209 53.63 -18.41 -16.85
C GLN A 209 53.23 -18.62 -18.32
N PRO A 210 54.12 -18.32 -19.28
CA PRO A 210 53.94 -18.81 -20.65
C PRO A 210 54.15 -20.33 -20.64
N GLN A 211 53.23 -21.07 -21.25
CA GLN A 211 53.53 -22.43 -21.71
C GLN A 211 54.56 -22.28 -22.84
N GLU A 212 55.84 -22.25 -22.49
CA GLU A 212 56.93 -22.46 -23.43
C GLU A 212 57.01 -23.96 -23.75
N GLY A 213 57.02 -24.25 -25.06
CA GLY A 213 56.94 -25.60 -25.60
C GLY A 213 58.12 -26.48 -25.21
N GLY A 214 57.81 -27.74 -24.92
CA GLY A 214 58.77 -28.84 -24.96
C GLY A 214 58.60 -29.60 -26.27
N ILE A 215 59.66 -29.58 -27.08
CA ILE A 215 59.93 -30.49 -28.20
C ILE A 215 60.17 -31.89 -27.65
#